data_AF-A0A2G0CG08-F1
#
_entry.id   AF-A0A2G0CG08-F1
#
_cell.length_a   1.000
_cell.length_b   1.000
_cell.length_c   1.000
_cell.angle_alpha   90.00
_cell.angle_beta   90.00
_cell.angle_gamma   90.00
#
_symmetry.space_group_name_H-M   'P 1'
#
loop_
_entity.id
_entity.type
_entity.pdbx_description
1 polymer ?
#
loop_
_entity_poly.entity_id
_entity_poly.type
_entity_poly.pdbx_seq_one_letter_code
_entity_poly.pdbx_strand_id
1 'polypeptide(L)'
;VRALRPVTDGGEELLKEILGTLDVRNAPQLAYLAEHHERGQPLRFALTPRFGFLFFVRGNEMHHFLLELLDSHATYVWSLPRDSGTLADHLQRITQEVQHLNALGRSNYRRSNTFPYPFWTVRHEHIGSSFVDGFPRWKARVEEGVL
;
A
#
# COMPACT_ATOMS: atom_id res chain seq x y z
N VAL A 1 -2.49 -18.86 -5.67
CA VAL A 1 -2.31 -17.54 -5.01
C VAL A 1 -2.57 -16.46 -6.05
N ARG A 2 -3.73 -15.78 -6.02
CA ARG A 2 -4.11 -14.80 -7.04
C ARG A 2 -3.45 -13.45 -6.70
N ALA A 3 -2.32 -13.19 -7.34
CA ALA A 3 -1.59 -11.93 -7.26
C ALA A 3 -2.47 -10.79 -7.77
N LEU A 4 -2.27 -9.62 -7.16
CA LEU A 4 -2.84 -8.32 -7.48
C LEU A 4 -3.53 -8.27 -8.85
N ARG A 5 -4.86 -8.18 -8.84
CA ARG A 5 -5.58 -8.07 -10.10
C ARG A 5 -5.58 -6.61 -10.54
N PRO A 6 -5.09 -6.28 -11.75
CA PRO A 6 -5.53 -5.06 -12.39
C PRO A 6 -7.03 -5.24 -12.67
N VAL A 7 -7.85 -4.40 -12.06
CA VAL A 7 -9.21 -4.25 -12.55
C VAL A 7 -9.11 -3.12 -13.57
N THR A 8 -9.41 -3.45 -14.82
CA THR A 8 -9.29 -2.50 -15.92
C THR A 8 -10.23 -1.32 -15.80
N ASP A 9 -11.27 -1.37 -14.95
CA ASP A 9 -12.06 -0.23 -14.49
C ASP A 9 -12.76 -0.59 -13.16
N GLY A 10 -12.63 0.26 -12.12
CA GLY A 10 -13.44 0.13 -10.89
C GLY A 10 -12.67 -0.14 -9.58
N GLY A 11 -11.33 -0.13 -9.56
CA GLY A 11 -10.58 -0.21 -8.30
C GLY A 11 -10.91 0.95 -7.34
N GLU A 12 -11.02 2.16 -7.88
CA GLU A 12 -11.44 3.36 -7.14
C GLU A 12 -12.92 3.31 -6.74
N GLU A 13 -13.79 2.82 -7.62
CA GLU A 13 -15.22 2.63 -7.32
C GLU A 13 -15.42 1.61 -6.21
N LEU A 14 -14.71 0.49 -6.27
CA LEU A 14 -14.71 -0.53 -5.22
C LEU A 14 -14.20 0.03 -3.89
N LEU A 15 -13.10 0.80 -3.92
CA LEU A 15 -12.61 1.46 -2.72
C LEU A 15 -13.67 2.42 -2.14
N LYS A 16 -14.29 3.24 -2.99
CA LYS A 16 -15.34 4.17 -2.59
C LYS A 16 -16.55 3.45 -1.99
N GLU A 17 -16.99 2.34 -2.60
CA GLU A 17 -18.08 1.53 -2.09
C GLU A 17 -17.72 0.89 -0.75
N ILE A 18 -16.52 0.33 -0.61
CA ILE A 18 -16.03 -0.23 0.65
C ILE A 18 -16.01 0.83 1.75
N LEU A 19 -15.44 2.01 1.49
CA LEU A 19 -15.36 3.10 2.47
C LEU A 19 -16.74 3.70 2.80
N GLY A 20 -17.70 3.62 1.89
CA GLY A 20 -19.06 4.11 2.09
C GLY A 20 -20.02 3.13 2.78
N THR A 21 -19.69 1.83 2.79
CA THR A 21 -20.62 0.77 3.25
C THR A 21 -20.10 -0.07 4.41
N LEU A 22 -18.78 -0.20 4.57
CA LEU A 22 -18.18 -1.05 5.59
C LEU A 22 -17.53 -0.22 6.69
N ASP A 23 -17.55 -0.74 7.92
CA ASP A 23 -16.73 -0.20 9.01
C ASP A 23 -15.28 -0.68 8.84
N VAL A 24 -14.48 0.15 8.17
CA VAL A 24 -13.08 -0.16 7.83
C VAL A 24 -12.15 0.53 8.82
N ARG A 25 -11.41 -0.28 9.59
CA ARG A 25 -10.41 0.17 10.57
C ARG A 25 -9.45 1.22 10.00
N ASN A 26 -8.94 0.98 8.79
CA ASN A 26 -7.93 1.83 8.15
C ASN A 26 -8.55 2.79 7.11
N ALA A 27 -9.84 3.14 7.26
CA ALA A 27 -10.52 4.05 6.34
C ALA A 27 -9.79 5.39 6.11
N PRO A 28 -9.27 6.08 7.15
CA PRO A 28 -8.55 7.34 6.95
C PRO A 28 -7.29 7.17 6.08
N GLN A 29 -6.53 6.09 6.29
CA GLN A 29 -5.33 5.78 5.52
C GLN A 29 -5.67 5.48 4.07
N LEU A 30 -6.68 4.63 3.84
CA LEU A 30 -7.13 4.27 2.51
C LEU A 30 -7.64 5.49 1.73
N ALA A 31 -8.43 6.36 2.37
CA ALA A 31 -8.91 7.59 1.76
C ALA A 31 -7.74 8.52 1.38
N TYR A 32 -6.80 8.72 2.30
CA TYR A 32 -5.62 9.55 2.05
C TYR A 32 -4.76 9.03 0.91
N LEU A 33 -4.49 7.73 0.87
CA LEU A 33 -3.69 7.11 -0.20
C LEU A 33 -4.41 7.15 -1.55
N ALA A 34 -5.75 7.11 -1.56
CA ALA A 34 -6.53 7.27 -2.79
C ALA A 34 -6.39 8.67 -3.37
N GLU A 35 -6.38 9.72 -2.53
CA GLU A 35 -6.17 11.10 -2.98
C GLU A 35 -4.78 11.32 -3.60
N HIS A 36 -3.79 10.55 -3.16
CA HIS A 36 -2.40 10.65 -3.62
C HIS A 36 -2.03 9.60 -4.67
N HIS A 37 -2.98 8.74 -5.06
CA HIS A 37 -2.74 7.78 -6.11
C HIS A 37 -2.47 8.50 -7.44
N GLU A 38 -1.45 8.04 -8.17
CA GLU A 38 -1.12 8.58 -9.49
C GLU A 38 -2.33 8.52 -10.42
N ARG A 39 -2.77 9.69 -10.90
CA ARG A 39 -3.89 9.81 -11.82
C ARG A 39 -3.65 9.03 -13.11
N GLY A 40 -4.70 8.36 -13.60
CA GLY A 40 -4.64 7.57 -14.83
C GLY A 40 -3.92 6.23 -14.69
N GLN A 41 -3.50 5.85 -13.48
CA GLN A 41 -3.02 4.50 -13.18
C GLN A 41 -4.14 3.68 -12.53
N PRO A 42 -4.27 2.39 -12.86
CA PRO A 42 -5.31 1.57 -12.26
C PRO A 42 -4.96 1.23 -10.80
N LEU A 43 -5.89 1.52 -9.90
CA LEU A 43 -5.81 1.10 -8.51
C LEU A 43 -5.93 -0.43 -8.42
N ARG A 44 -4.92 -1.08 -7.84
CA ARG A 44 -4.84 -2.55 -7.72
C ARG A 44 -5.23 -3.00 -6.33
N PHE A 45 -5.71 -4.24 -6.19
CA PHE A 45 -5.98 -4.83 -4.88
C PHE A 45 -5.52 -6.29 -4.79
N ALA A 46 -5.16 -6.70 -3.57
CA ALA A 46 -4.88 -8.07 -3.20
C ALA A 46 -6.14 -8.68 -2.55
N LEU A 47 -6.51 -9.90 -2.95
CA LEU A 47 -7.66 -10.62 -2.37
C LEU A 47 -7.26 -11.56 -1.23
N THR A 48 -6.08 -12.17 -1.34
CA THR A 48 -5.63 -13.25 -0.45
C THR A 48 -4.20 -13.02 0.02
N PRO A 49 -3.85 -13.35 1.28
CA PRO A 49 -4.72 -13.91 2.33
C PRO A 49 -5.58 -12.86 3.05
N ARG A 50 -5.35 -11.56 2.83
CA ARG A 50 -6.22 -10.48 3.31
C ARG A 50 -6.45 -9.48 2.20
N PHE A 51 -7.62 -8.85 2.25
CA PHE A 51 -8.01 -7.84 1.28
C PHE A 51 -7.31 -6.50 1.55
N GLY A 52 -6.84 -5.84 0.49
CA GLY A 52 -6.21 -4.53 0.58
C GLY A 52 -5.85 -3.96 -0.78
N PHE A 53 -5.45 -2.70 -0.79
CA PHE A 53 -5.16 -1.92 -1.99
C PHE A 53 -3.67 -1.64 -2.12
N LEU A 54 -3.19 -1.66 -3.36
CA LEU A 54 -1.85 -1.24 -3.73
C LEU A 54 -1.94 0.08 -4.48
N PHE A 55 -1.51 1.14 -3.81
CA PHE A 55 -1.41 2.49 -4.36
C PHE A 55 -0.04 2.68 -5.01
N PHE A 56 -0.02 3.41 -6.12
CA PHE A 56 1.19 3.89 -6.75
C PHE A 56 1.26 5.41 -6.62
N VAL A 57 2.43 5.91 -6.21
CA VAL A 57 2.76 7.34 -6.14
C VAL A 57 4.04 7.57 -6.93
N ARG A 58 4.01 8.55 -7.85
CA ARG A 58 5.19 8.95 -8.60
C ARG A 58 5.94 10.04 -7.85
N GLY A 59 7.09 9.68 -7.27
CA GLY A 59 8.05 10.63 -6.72
C GLY A 59 8.96 11.22 -7.82
N ASN A 60 9.81 12.18 -7.43
CA ASN A 60 10.73 12.83 -8.36
C ASN A 60 11.71 11.81 -8.98
N GLU A 61 12.40 11.03 -8.14
CA GLU A 61 13.41 10.05 -8.56
C GLU A 61 12.95 8.60 -8.38
N MET A 62 11.83 8.39 -7.68
CA MET A 62 11.39 7.07 -7.23
C MET A 62 9.95 6.77 -7.67
N HIS A 63 9.68 5.51 -7.97
CA HIS A 63 8.33 4.95 -8.02
C HIS A 63 8.02 4.32 -6.65
N HIS A 64 6.99 4.82 -5.97
CA HIS A 64 6.58 4.32 -4.64
C HIS A 64 5.31 3.49 -4.74
N PHE A 65 5.30 2.35 -4.06
CA PHE A 65 4.18 1.43 -4.02
C PHE A 65 3.79 1.17 -2.57
N LEU A 66 2.53 1.45 -2.23
CA LEU A 66 2.01 1.38 -0.88
C LEU A 66 0.91 0.32 -0.80
N LEU A 67 1.14 -0.74 -0.03
CA LEU A 67 0.11 -1.75 0.27
C LEU A 67 -0.53 -1.43 1.62
N GLU A 68 -1.84 -1.16 1.57
CA GLU A 68 -2.68 -0.92 2.73
C GLU A 68 -3.80 -1.96 2.79
N LEU A 69 -3.98 -2.61 3.93
CA LEU A 69 -5.06 -3.60 4.11
C LEU A 69 -6.17 -2.94 4.92
N LEU A 70 -7.41 -3.39 4.74
CA LEU A 70 -8.57 -2.81 5.43
C LEU A 70 -8.44 -2.85 6.96
N ASP A 71 -7.74 -3.87 7.47
CA ASP A 71 -7.67 -4.24 8.88
C ASP A 71 -6.23 -4.56 9.35
N SER A 72 -5.20 -3.97 8.74
CA SER A 72 -3.80 -4.12 9.18
C SER A 72 -3.38 -3.13 10.27
N HIS A 73 -2.25 -3.43 10.90
CA HIS A 73 -1.56 -2.53 11.83
C HIS A 73 -0.41 -1.76 11.16
N ALA A 74 -0.27 -1.84 9.85
CA ALA A 74 0.80 -1.17 9.11
C ALA A 74 0.50 -1.07 7.62
N THR A 75 0.98 0.02 7.03
CA THR A 75 1.19 0.19 5.59
C THR A 75 2.58 -0.31 5.21
N TYR A 76 2.70 -0.98 4.08
CA TYR A 76 3.99 -1.44 3.52
C TYR A 76 4.37 -0.55 2.36
N VAL A 77 5.61 -0.07 2.31
CA VAL A 77 6.08 0.84 1.28
C VAL A 77 7.33 0.26 0.64
N TRP A 78 7.28 0.12 -0.69
CA TRP A 78 8.44 -0.22 -1.51
C TRP A 78 8.73 0.95 -2.45
N SER A 79 10.00 1.32 -2.60
CA SER A 79 10.42 2.39 -3.49
C SER A 79 11.47 1.88 -4.47
N LEU A 80 11.32 2.19 -5.75
CA LEU A 80 12.27 1.80 -6.81
C LEU A 80 12.77 3.03 -7.57
N PRO A 81 14.08 3.17 -7.82
CA PRO A 81 14.61 4.23 -8.66
C PRO A 81 13.99 4.20 -10.05
N ARG A 82 13.53 5.36 -10.56
CA ARG A 82 12.83 5.46 -11.85
C ARG A 82 13.70 5.07 -13.05
N ASP A 83 15.01 5.16 -12.91
CA ASP A 83 16.00 4.76 -13.91
C ASP A 83 16.34 3.27 -13.86
N SER A 84 15.91 2.54 -12.82
CA SER A 84 16.17 1.10 -12.68
C SER A 84 15.26 0.18 -13.51
N GLY A 85 14.24 0.75 -14.19
CA GLY A 85 13.33 0.01 -15.05
C GLY A 85 12.08 0.80 -15.44
N THR A 86 11.22 0.19 -16.25
CA THR A 86 9.92 0.79 -16.59
C THR A 86 8.91 0.64 -15.45
N LEU A 87 7.81 1.40 -15.48
CA LEU A 87 6.72 1.22 -14.52
C LEU A 87 6.14 -0.21 -14.57
N ALA A 88 6.10 -0.83 -15.75
CA ALA A 88 5.65 -2.21 -15.91
C ALA A 88 6.59 -3.20 -15.19
N ASP A 89 7.91 -3.01 -15.33
CA ASP A 89 8.91 -3.84 -14.64
C ASP A 89 8.79 -3.69 -13.13
N HIS A 90 8.60 -2.47 -12.64
CA HIS A 90 8.42 -2.19 -11.22
C HIS A 90 7.14 -2.85 -10.68
N LEU A 91 6.03 -2.73 -11.39
CA LEU A 91 4.76 -3.37 -11.02
C LEU A 91 4.88 -4.89 -10.95
N GLN A 92 5.57 -5.51 -11.92
CA GLN A 92 5.83 -6.94 -11.90
C GLN A 92 6.64 -7.35 -10.66
N ARG A 93 7.70 -6.59 -10.36
CA ARG A 93 8.54 -6.83 -9.18
C ARG A 93 7.75 -6.67 -7.88
N ILE A 94 6.98 -5.59 -7.73
CA ILE A 94 6.13 -5.39 -6.53
C ILE A 94 5.08 -6.48 -6.40
N THR A 95 4.54 -6.97 -7.52
CA THR A 95 3.61 -8.10 -7.48
C THR A 95 4.26 -9.36 -6.90
N GLN A 96 5.52 -9.64 -7.26
CA GLN A 96 6.29 -10.73 -6.68
C GLN A 96 6.59 -10.50 -5.20
N GLU A 97 6.92 -9.27 -4.80
CA GLU A 97 7.15 -8.93 -3.39
C GLU A 97 5.89 -9.09 -2.53
N VAL A 98 4.73 -8.68 -3.02
CA VAL A 98 3.45 -8.89 -2.33
C VAL A 98 3.13 -10.38 -2.21
N GLN A 99 3.40 -11.18 -3.24
CA GLN A 99 3.27 -12.65 -3.16
C GLN A 99 4.22 -13.25 -2.12
N HIS A 100 5.47 -12.82 -2.11
CA HIS A 100 6.48 -13.28 -1.16
C HIS A 100 6.12 -12.91 0.28
N LEU A 101 5.71 -11.66 0.53
CA LEU A 101 5.20 -11.19 1.81
C LEU A 101 4.04 -12.06 2.30
N ASN A 102 3.13 -12.41 1.40
CA ASN A 102 1.98 -13.25 1.72
C ASN A 102 2.36 -14.72 2.01
N ALA A 103 3.33 -15.28 1.30
CA ALA A 103 3.80 -16.66 1.50
C ALA A 103 4.63 -16.81 2.78
N LEU A 104 5.54 -15.86 3.03
CA LEU A 104 6.47 -15.89 4.16
C LEU A 104 5.81 -15.46 5.48
N GLY A 105 4.75 -14.64 5.37
CA GLY A 105 4.10 -13.98 6.49
C GLY A 105 4.78 -12.66 6.84
N ARG A 106 3.96 -11.65 7.16
CA ARG A 106 4.37 -10.24 7.35
C ARG A 106 5.51 -10.05 8.35
N SER A 107 5.45 -10.72 9.50
CA SER A 107 6.47 -10.58 10.55
C SER A 107 7.83 -11.11 10.11
N ASN A 108 7.85 -12.23 9.38
CA ASN A 108 9.07 -12.80 8.84
C ASN A 108 9.59 -11.96 7.67
N TYR A 109 8.71 -11.57 6.74
CA TYR A 109 9.08 -10.69 5.61
C TYR A 109 9.73 -9.39 6.08
N ARG A 110 9.20 -8.71 7.11
CA ARG A 110 9.83 -7.50 7.66
C ARG A 110 11.25 -7.73 8.19
N ARG A 111 11.58 -8.93 8.66
CA ARG A 111 12.88 -9.26 9.27
C ARG A 111 13.89 -9.82 8.27
N SER A 112 13.41 -10.47 7.20
CA SER A 112 14.27 -11.29 6.34
C SER A 112 14.10 -11.01 4.84
N ASN A 113 13.31 -10.00 4.44
CA ASN A 113 13.25 -9.61 3.04
C ASN A 113 14.65 -9.19 2.55
N THR A 114 14.95 -9.52 1.31
CA THR A 114 16.19 -9.16 0.62
C THR A 114 15.91 -8.19 -0.53
N PHE A 115 14.86 -7.37 -0.39
CA PHE A 115 14.49 -6.41 -1.42
C PHE A 115 15.64 -5.41 -1.59
N PRO A 116 16.19 -5.23 -2.81
CA PRO A 116 17.44 -4.51 -3.00
C PRO A 116 17.30 -2.98 -2.93
N TYR A 117 16.07 -2.47 -2.78
CA TYR A 117 15.76 -1.05 -2.73
C TYR A 117 15.08 -0.69 -1.41
N PRO A 118 14.85 0.60 -1.12
CA PRO A 118 14.18 1.01 0.11
C PRO A 118 12.82 0.32 0.29
N PHE A 119 12.68 -0.34 1.43
CA PHE A 119 11.45 -0.93 1.92
C PHE A 119 11.29 -0.57 3.39
N TRP A 120 10.10 -0.10 3.77
CA TRP A 120 9.77 0.17 5.16
C TRP A 120 8.28 -0.06 5.43
N THR A 121 7.92 -0.02 6.71
CA THR A 121 6.53 -0.13 7.13
C THR A 121 6.16 1.01 8.05
N VAL A 122 5.03 1.66 7.79
CA VAL A 122 4.48 2.69 8.68
C VAL A 122 3.51 2.01 9.64
N ARG A 123 3.85 1.97 10.93
CA ARG A 123 2.99 1.36 11.95
C ARG A 123 1.80 2.25 12.27
N HIS A 124 0.66 1.61 12.47
CA HIS A 124 -0.57 2.25 12.87
C HIS A 124 -0.62 2.31 14.39
N GLU A 125 -0.38 3.49 14.94
CA GLU A 125 -0.42 3.72 16.38
C GLU A 125 -1.82 4.19 16.79
N HIS A 126 -2.25 3.85 18.00
CA HIS A 126 -3.48 4.35 18.62
C HIS A 126 -4.80 4.20 17.81
N ILE A 127 -4.85 3.37 16.77
CA ILE A 127 -6.10 3.10 16.05
C ILE A 127 -7.14 2.49 17.00
N GLY A 128 -8.28 3.18 17.15
CA GLY A 128 -9.36 2.81 18.06
C GLY A 128 -9.28 3.47 19.44
N SER A 129 -8.29 4.34 19.69
CA SER A 129 -8.32 5.20 20.87
C SER A 129 -9.31 6.33 20.65
N SER A 130 -10.26 6.50 21.58
CA SER A 130 -11.15 7.67 21.61
C SER A 130 -10.45 8.96 22.03
N PHE A 131 -9.16 8.90 22.40
CA PHE A 131 -8.42 10.01 23.00
C PHE A 131 -7.25 10.50 22.14
N VAL A 132 -6.66 9.62 21.32
CA VAL A 132 -5.50 9.95 20.50
C VAL A 132 -5.74 9.48 19.08
N ASP A 133 -5.86 10.44 18.16
CA ASP A 133 -5.87 10.14 16.73
C ASP A 133 -4.44 9.84 16.26
N GLY A 134 -4.21 8.59 15.84
CA GLY A 134 -2.93 8.14 15.30
C GLY A 134 -2.71 8.49 13.83
N PHE A 135 -3.75 8.92 13.12
CA PHE A 135 -3.69 9.21 11.70
C PHE A 135 -2.70 10.35 11.34
N PRO A 136 -2.63 11.50 12.05
CA PRO A 136 -1.67 12.55 11.74
C PRO A 136 -0.21 12.07 11.80
N ARG A 137 0.12 11.21 12.76
CA ARG A 137 1.46 10.64 12.88
C ARG A 137 1.76 9.67 11.74
N TRP A 138 0.80 8.80 11.42
CA TRP A 138 0.91 7.91 10.26
C TRP A 138 1.13 8.72 8.96
N LYS A 139 0.34 9.78 8.77
CA LYS A 139 0.42 10.64 7.58
C LYS A 139 1.80 11.28 7.44
N ALA A 140 2.30 11.92 8.49
CA ALA A 140 3.64 12.53 8.48
C ALA A 140 4.74 11.52 8.12
N ARG A 141 4.63 10.26 8.57
CA ARG A 141 5.59 9.19 8.25
C ARG A 141 5.50 8.71 6.80
N VAL A 142 4.31 8.72 6.20
CA VAL A 142 4.15 8.40 4.78
C VAL A 142 4.73 9.53 3.93
N GLU A 143 4.40 10.78 4.25
CA GLU A 143 4.89 11.96 3.53
C GLU A 143 6.42 12.02 3.56
N GLU A 144 7.06 11.86 4.74
CA GLU A 144 8.52 11.87 4.90
C GLU A 144 9.26 10.87 3.99
N GLY A 145 8.64 9.73 3.66
CA GLY A 145 9.27 8.67 2.87
C GLY A 145 8.89 8.66 1.38
N VAL A 146 7.89 9.44 0.97
CA VAL A 146 7.26 9.33 -0.37
C VAL A 146 7.17 10.67 -1.09
N LEU A 147 7.03 11.79 -0.37
CA LEU A 147 6.79 13.12 -0.92
C LEU A 147 7.97 14.07 -0.71
#